data_AF-A0A2J8JEA8-F1
#
_entry.id   AF-A0A2J8JEA8-F1
#
_cell.length_a   1.000
_cell.length_b   1.000
_cell.length_c   1.000
_cell.angle_alpha   90.00
_cell.angle_beta   90.00
_cell.angle_gamma   90.00
#
_symmetry.space_group_name_H-M   'P 1'
#
loop_
_entity.id
_entity.type
_entity.pdbx_description
1 polymer ?
#
loop_
_entity_poly.entity_id
_entity_poly.type
_entity_poly.pdbx_seq_one_letter_code
_entity_poly.pdbx_strand_id
1 'polypeptide(L)'
;MPGPRVWGKYLWRSPHSKGCPGAMWWLLLWGVLQACPTRGSVLLAQELPQQLTSPGYPEPYGKGQESSTDIKAPEGFAVRLVFQDFDLEPSQDCAGDSVTISAGGSDPSQFCGQQGSPLGRPPGQREFVSSGRSLRLIFRTQPSSENKTAHLHKGFLALYQTVGECPSWGCREGASVPSHDPGIFKP
;
A
#
# COMPACT_ATOMS: atom_id res chain seq x y z
N MET A 1 -41.84 20.70 -58.06
CA MET A 1 -41.10 19.50 -58.48
C MET A 1 -40.04 19.18 -57.44
N PRO A 2 -40.03 17.96 -56.89
CA PRO A 2 -39.07 17.51 -55.89
C PRO A 2 -37.88 16.78 -56.55
N GLY A 3 -36.73 16.76 -55.88
CA GLY A 3 -35.55 15.99 -56.28
C GLY A 3 -34.45 16.07 -55.22
N PRO A 4 -33.58 15.05 -55.07
CA PRO A 4 -33.85 14.04 -54.06
C PRO A 4 -32.69 13.76 -53.06
N ARG A 5 -33.11 13.17 -51.94
CA ARG A 5 -32.53 12.02 -51.20
C ARG A 5 -31.09 12.04 -50.68
N VAL A 6 -31.05 11.86 -49.36
CA VAL A 6 -30.00 11.28 -48.49
C VAL A 6 -29.32 10.06 -49.13
N TRP A 7 -28.00 9.91 -48.94
CA TRP A 7 -27.44 8.68 -48.34
C TRP A 7 -25.98 8.81 -47.92
N GLY A 8 -25.72 8.27 -46.72
CA GLY A 8 -24.48 7.72 -46.18
C GLY A 8 -23.13 8.19 -46.70
N LYS A 9 -22.32 8.76 -45.80
CA LYS A 9 -20.88 8.54 -45.84
C LYS A 9 -20.51 7.60 -44.71
N TYR A 10 -20.02 6.44 -45.12
CA TYR A 10 -19.54 5.34 -44.32
C TYR A 10 -18.37 5.77 -43.42
N LEU A 11 -18.27 5.05 -42.31
CA LEU A 11 -17.40 5.24 -41.16
C LEU A 11 -15.91 4.99 -41.43
N TRP A 12 -15.12 5.49 -40.46
CA TRP A 12 -13.81 5.05 -39.97
C TRP A 12 -12.56 5.85 -40.38
N ARG A 13 -12.05 6.63 -39.41
CA ARG A 13 -10.66 6.54 -38.94
C ARG A 13 -10.50 7.18 -37.55
N SER A 14 -9.73 6.50 -36.70
CA SER A 14 -9.43 6.80 -35.30
C SER A 14 -8.97 8.23 -35.03
N PRO A 15 -9.25 8.81 -33.85
CA PRO A 15 -8.50 9.96 -33.38
C PRO A 15 -7.13 9.46 -32.90
N HIS A 16 -6.11 9.89 -33.63
CA HIS A 16 -4.73 9.84 -33.18
C HIS A 16 -4.60 10.47 -31.79
N SER A 17 -3.86 9.75 -30.95
CA SER A 17 -3.15 10.23 -29.77
C SER A 17 -2.67 11.67 -29.99
N LYS A 18 -3.08 12.60 -29.13
CA LYS A 18 -2.49 13.94 -29.10
C LYS A 18 -1.05 13.82 -28.61
N GLY A 19 -0.15 13.57 -29.54
CA GLY A 19 1.27 13.81 -29.36
C GLY A 19 1.48 15.28 -29.03
N CYS A 20 2.26 15.54 -27.98
CA CYS A 20 2.76 16.88 -27.67
C CYS A 20 3.60 17.37 -28.87
N PRO A 21 3.27 18.53 -29.47
CA PRO A 21 4.07 19.11 -30.53
C PRO A 21 5.41 19.57 -29.97
N GLY A 22 6.47 19.35 -30.74
CA GLY A 22 7.86 19.48 -30.30
C GLY A 22 8.33 20.92 -30.02
N ALA A 23 9.40 20.98 -29.24
CA ALA A 23 10.44 22.00 -29.26
C ALA A 23 11.71 21.35 -28.63
N MET A 24 12.64 20.87 -29.47
CA MET A 24 13.92 21.53 -29.77
C MET A 24 14.90 21.65 -28.58
N TRP A 25 15.67 20.58 -28.34
CA TRP A 25 17.15 20.55 -28.40
C TRP A 25 18.00 21.61 -27.67
N TRP A 26 17.52 22.26 -26.60
CA TRP A 26 18.34 23.22 -25.81
C TRP A 26 18.32 23.05 -24.27
N LEU A 27 18.19 21.84 -23.73
CA LEU A 27 18.40 21.59 -22.29
C LEU A 27 19.37 20.42 -22.03
N LEU A 28 20.62 20.54 -22.49
CA LEU A 28 21.73 19.68 -22.07
C LEU A 28 22.68 20.37 -21.07
N LEU A 29 22.21 21.36 -20.29
CA LEU A 29 23.02 22.01 -19.26
C LEU A 29 22.24 22.49 -18.01
N TRP A 30 21.10 21.88 -17.71
CA TRP A 30 20.50 21.91 -16.36
C TRP A 30 20.14 20.49 -15.91
N GLY A 31 21.05 19.55 -16.18
CA GLY A 31 20.95 18.20 -15.64
C GLY A 31 21.31 18.23 -14.18
N VAL A 32 20.32 18.41 -13.29
CA VAL A 32 20.10 17.69 -12.03
C VAL A 32 18.67 18.03 -11.55
N LEU A 33 17.88 17.01 -11.20
CA LEU A 33 16.58 17.08 -10.51
C LEU A 33 15.32 17.50 -11.30
N GLN A 34 14.93 16.71 -12.30
CA GLN A 34 13.50 16.35 -12.43
C GLN A 34 13.36 14.83 -12.27
N ALA A 35 13.70 14.35 -11.07
CA ALA A 35 13.13 13.10 -10.62
C ALA A 35 11.63 13.36 -10.49
N CYS A 36 10.83 12.81 -11.42
CA CYS A 36 9.40 12.70 -11.21
C CYS A 36 9.22 11.98 -9.85
N PRO A 37 8.47 12.51 -8.88
CA PRO A 37 8.26 11.81 -7.63
C PRO A 37 7.66 10.45 -7.97
N THR A 38 8.41 9.38 -7.74
CA THR A 38 7.87 8.03 -7.80
C THR A 38 6.70 8.00 -6.82
N ARG A 39 5.53 7.54 -7.27
CA ARG A 39 4.28 7.43 -6.47
C ARG A 39 4.39 6.47 -5.27
N GLY A 40 5.62 6.05 -4.94
CA GLY A 40 5.95 5.13 -3.86
C GLY A 40 6.98 5.70 -2.89
N SER A 41 6.81 5.38 -1.62
CA SER A 41 7.73 5.68 -0.53
C SER A 41 8.46 4.42 -0.06
N VAL A 42 9.67 4.60 0.49
CA VAL A 42 10.41 3.52 1.16
C VAL A 42 10.53 3.89 2.64
N LEU A 43 10.12 3.00 3.53
CA LEU A 43 10.21 3.16 4.98
C LEU A 43 11.18 2.13 5.55
N LEU A 44 11.89 2.50 6.61
CA LEU A 44 12.73 1.58 7.37
C LEU A 44 12.01 1.16 8.64
N ALA A 45 11.78 -0.13 8.79
CA ALA A 45 11.25 -0.71 10.01
C ALA A 45 12.32 -0.66 11.12
N GLN A 46 11.89 -0.40 12.35
CA GLN A 46 12.74 -0.44 13.55
C GLN A 46 12.09 -1.37 14.59
N GLU A 47 12.78 -1.64 15.69
CA GLU A 47 12.27 -2.53 16.74
C GLU A 47 11.00 -1.99 17.41
N LEU A 48 10.89 -0.67 17.53
CA LEU A 48 9.71 -0.02 18.09
C LEU A 48 8.62 0.16 17.01
N PRO A 49 7.34 -0.07 17.35
CA PRO A 49 6.24 0.13 16.41
C PRO A 49 6.18 1.55 15.86
N GLN A 50 6.04 1.65 14.55
CA GLN A 50 5.90 2.91 13.81
C GLN A 50 4.57 2.94 13.06
N GLN A 51 4.02 4.13 12.86
CA GLN A 51 2.72 4.30 12.22
C GLN A 51 2.83 4.48 10.70
N LEU A 52 1.95 3.82 9.97
CA LEU A 52 1.70 4.03 8.54
C LEU A 52 0.21 4.24 8.32
N THR A 53 -0.17 5.33 7.69
CA THR A 53 -1.57 5.69 7.45
C THR A 53 -1.86 5.90 5.97
N SER A 54 -3.14 5.81 5.60
CA SER A 54 -3.61 6.35 4.32
C SER A 54 -3.43 7.88 4.26
N PRO A 55 -3.33 8.46 3.05
CA PRO A 55 -3.30 9.92 2.89
C PRO A 55 -4.56 10.56 3.50
N GLY A 56 -4.38 11.54 4.38
CA GLY A 56 -5.46 12.31 4.99
C GLY A 56 -6.03 11.72 6.29
N TYR A 57 -5.69 10.49 6.67
CA TYR A 57 -6.18 9.87 7.92
C TYR A 57 -5.90 10.77 9.15
N PRO A 58 -6.86 10.94 10.09
CA PRO A 58 -8.15 10.25 10.20
C PRO A 58 -9.30 10.89 9.41
N GLU A 59 -9.05 11.93 8.61
CA GLU A 59 -10.07 12.50 7.73
C GLU A 59 -10.34 11.57 6.53
N PRO A 60 -11.53 11.67 5.90
CA PRO A 60 -11.85 10.82 4.76
C PRO A 60 -10.84 10.92 3.62
N TYR A 61 -10.44 9.77 3.07
CA TYR A 61 -9.48 9.74 1.96
C TYR A 61 -10.11 10.23 0.65
N GLY A 62 -9.27 10.73 -0.27
CA GLY A 62 -9.73 11.17 -1.59
C GLY A 62 -9.84 10.03 -2.62
N LYS A 63 -10.70 10.23 -3.63
CA LYS A 63 -10.89 9.31 -4.75
C LYS A 63 -9.73 9.35 -5.76
N GLY A 64 -9.54 8.25 -6.48
CA GLY A 64 -8.55 8.14 -7.57
C GLY A 64 -7.09 8.26 -7.10
N GLN A 65 -6.83 7.98 -5.83
CA GLN A 65 -5.50 8.00 -5.23
C GLN A 65 -4.86 6.61 -5.32
N GLU A 66 -3.54 6.62 -5.44
CA GLU A 66 -2.72 5.42 -5.33
C GLU A 66 -1.44 5.79 -4.59
N SER A 67 -1.15 5.05 -3.52
CA SER A 67 0.09 5.18 -2.75
C SER A 67 0.70 3.80 -2.54
N SER A 68 1.97 3.66 -2.90
CA SER A 68 2.75 2.44 -2.66
C SER A 68 3.78 2.70 -1.57
N THR A 69 3.94 1.78 -0.64
CA THR A 69 4.93 1.88 0.42
C THR A 69 5.69 0.58 0.54
N ASP A 70 7.01 0.65 0.34
CA ASP A 70 7.94 -0.45 0.58
C ASP A 70 8.56 -0.29 1.98
N ILE A 71 8.19 -1.17 2.89
CA ILE A 71 8.76 -1.22 4.24
C ILE A 71 9.91 -2.22 4.22
N LYS A 72 11.10 -1.75 4.61
CA LYS A 72 12.32 -2.56 4.63
C LYS A 72 12.85 -2.71 6.05
N ALA A 73 13.15 -3.94 6.43
CA ALA A 73 13.87 -4.26 7.66
C ALA A 73 15.39 -4.30 7.40
N PRO A 74 16.21 -4.18 8.46
CA PRO A 74 17.63 -4.55 8.43
C PRO A 74 17.83 -6.01 8.02
N GLU A 75 19.06 -6.38 7.68
CA GLU A 75 19.40 -7.77 7.35
C GLU A 75 19.22 -8.69 8.56
N GLY A 76 18.65 -9.88 8.33
CA GLY A 76 18.33 -10.85 9.38
C GLY A 76 17.01 -10.58 10.13
N PHE A 77 16.23 -9.61 9.68
CA PHE A 77 14.93 -9.25 10.25
C PHE A 77 13.84 -9.27 9.19
N ALA A 78 12.64 -9.63 9.63
CA ALA A 78 11.41 -9.49 8.87
C ALA A 78 10.64 -8.24 9.31
N VAL A 79 9.67 -7.82 8.49
CA VAL A 79 8.72 -6.76 8.81
C VAL A 79 7.44 -7.42 9.32
N ARG A 80 6.97 -6.96 10.49
CA ARG A 80 5.64 -7.27 11.00
C ARG A 80 4.76 -6.03 10.85
N LEU A 81 3.55 -6.20 10.33
CA LEU A 81 2.53 -5.16 10.20
C LEU A 81 1.19 -5.62 10.76
N VAL A 82 0.50 -4.73 11.49
CA VAL A 82 -0.85 -4.95 12.02
C VAL A 82 -1.71 -3.70 11.80
N PHE A 83 -2.99 -3.87 11.46
CA PHE A 83 -3.91 -2.75 11.36
C PHE A 83 -4.56 -2.45 12.71
N GLN A 84 -4.46 -1.20 13.15
CA GLN A 84 -5.11 -0.70 14.37
C GLN A 84 -6.48 -0.08 14.06
N ASP A 85 -6.61 0.61 12.92
CA ASP A 85 -7.89 1.06 12.38
C ASP A 85 -7.93 0.75 10.88
N PHE A 86 -9.10 0.36 10.38
CA PHE A 86 -9.31 0.00 8.98
C PHE A 86 -10.77 0.25 8.58
N ASP A 87 -10.97 1.28 7.79
CA ASP A 87 -12.25 1.76 7.31
C ASP A 87 -12.13 2.20 5.85
N LEU A 88 -12.44 1.27 4.95
CA LEU A 88 -12.47 1.48 3.50
C LEU A 88 -13.87 1.20 2.95
N GLU A 89 -14.18 1.75 1.78
CA GLU A 89 -15.41 1.45 1.06
C GLU A 89 -15.52 -0.07 0.77
N PRO A 90 -16.59 -0.75 1.24
CA PRO A 90 -16.75 -2.18 1.01
C PRO A 90 -17.15 -2.45 -0.44
N SER A 91 -16.54 -3.47 -1.05
CA SER A 91 -16.89 -3.93 -2.39
C SER A 91 -16.72 -5.44 -2.52
N GLN A 92 -17.39 -6.04 -3.50
CA GLN A 92 -17.22 -7.46 -3.80
C GLN A 92 -15.78 -7.74 -4.22
N ASP A 93 -15.15 -8.72 -3.56
CA ASP A 93 -13.75 -9.11 -3.77
C ASP A 93 -12.74 -7.94 -3.68
N CYS A 94 -13.12 -6.83 -3.04
CA CYS A 94 -12.30 -5.62 -2.95
C CYS A 94 -11.85 -5.05 -4.30
N ALA A 95 -12.70 -5.19 -5.33
CA ALA A 95 -12.46 -4.64 -6.66
C ALA A 95 -12.45 -3.10 -6.70
N GLY A 96 -13.10 -2.46 -5.73
CA GLY A 96 -13.18 -1.01 -5.54
C GLY A 96 -11.94 -0.41 -4.88
N ASP A 97 -12.16 0.26 -3.76
CA ASP A 97 -11.10 0.77 -2.88
C ASP A 97 -10.47 -0.39 -2.11
N SER A 98 -9.14 -0.40 -2.01
CA SER A 98 -8.45 -1.51 -1.37
C SER A 98 -7.07 -1.17 -0.82
N VAL A 99 -6.66 -1.97 0.15
CA VAL A 99 -5.26 -2.12 0.57
C VAL A 99 -4.77 -3.52 0.16
N THR A 100 -3.65 -3.57 -0.54
CA THR A 100 -2.96 -4.81 -0.91
C THR A 100 -1.66 -4.94 -0.13
N ILE A 101 -1.45 -6.10 0.50
CA ILE A 101 -0.23 -6.44 1.24
C ILE A 101 0.50 -7.56 0.50
N SER A 102 1.78 -7.34 0.21
CA SER A 102 2.71 -8.33 -0.32
C SER A 102 3.86 -8.50 0.65
N ALA A 103 3.89 -9.62 1.37
CA ALA A 103 4.87 -9.88 2.44
C ALA A 103 6.07 -10.74 1.95
N GLY A 104 6.16 -11.02 0.65
CA GLY A 104 7.15 -11.94 0.09
C GLY A 104 6.88 -13.40 0.49
N GLY A 105 7.00 -14.35 -0.43
CA GLY A 105 6.77 -15.78 -0.14
C GLY A 105 5.31 -16.24 -0.13
N SER A 106 4.35 -15.32 -0.27
CA SER A 106 2.93 -15.62 -0.48
C SER A 106 2.33 -14.69 -1.55
N ASP A 107 1.18 -15.09 -2.09
CA ASP A 107 0.42 -14.23 -2.99
C ASP A 107 -0.03 -12.94 -2.29
N PRO A 108 -0.12 -11.80 -3.01
CA PRO A 108 -0.64 -10.56 -2.47
C PRO A 108 -2.05 -10.73 -1.94
N SER A 109 -2.31 -10.23 -0.74
CA SER A 109 -3.64 -10.25 -0.13
C SER A 109 -4.29 -8.86 -0.21
N GLN A 110 -5.55 -8.79 -0.62
CA GLN A 110 -6.30 -7.55 -0.82
C GLN A 110 -7.45 -7.42 0.18
N PHE A 111 -7.61 -6.22 0.76
CA PHE A 111 -8.53 -5.93 1.85
C PHE A 111 -9.32 -4.64 1.60
N CYS A 112 -10.56 -4.60 2.10
CA CYS A 112 -11.49 -3.48 1.98
C CYS A 112 -12.67 -3.67 2.96
N GLY A 113 -13.52 -2.65 3.12
CA GLY A 113 -14.63 -2.67 4.06
C GLY A 113 -14.21 -2.38 5.50
N GLN A 114 -15.15 -2.51 6.43
CA GLN A 114 -14.94 -2.31 7.87
C GLN A 114 -15.15 -3.60 8.66
N GLN A 115 -14.61 -3.64 9.88
CA GLN A 115 -14.82 -4.75 10.80
C GLN A 115 -16.33 -5.00 11.03
N GLY A 116 -16.78 -6.23 10.74
CA GLY A 116 -18.19 -6.62 10.88
C GLY A 116 -19.10 -6.24 9.70
N SER A 117 -18.56 -5.61 8.64
CA SER A 117 -19.31 -5.36 7.42
C SER A 117 -19.75 -6.66 6.74
N PRO A 118 -20.98 -6.75 6.20
CA PRO A 118 -21.44 -7.91 5.42
C PRO A 118 -20.76 -8.02 4.05
N LEU A 119 -20.10 -6.95 3.59
CA LEU A 119 -19.42 -6.88 2.32
C LEU A 119 -17.96 -6.43 2.51
N GLY A 120 -17.06 -6.97 1.69
CA GLY A 120 -15.63 -6.73 1.78
C GLY A 120 -14.90 -7.80 2.60
N ARG A 121 -13.62 -7.56 2.84
CA ARG A 121 -12.71 -8.46 3.56
C ARG A 121 -11.76 -7.62 4.41
N PRO A 122 -12.20 -7.08 5.55
CA PRO A 122 -11.32 -6.32 6.44
C PRO A 122 -10.21 -7.24 7.00
N PRO A 123 -9.01 -6.73 7.28
CA PRO A 123 -7.91 -7.55 7.78
C PRO A 123 -8.12 -8.03 9.23
N GLY A 124 -8.96 -7.34 10.01
CA GLY A 124 -9.15 -7.61 11.44
C GLY A 124 -7.85 -7.45 12.22
N GLN A 125 -7.69 -8.24 13.30
CA GLN A 125 -6.47 -8.27 14.12
C GLN A 125 -5.37 -9.18 13.54
N ARG A 126 -5.40 -9.46 12.23
CA ARG A 126 -4.41 -10.31 11.59
C ARG A 126 -3.05 -9.61 11.56
N GLU A 127 -2.01 -10.39 11.83
CA GLU A 127 -0.62 -9.97 11.66
C GLU A 127 -0.10 -10.38 10.29
N PHE A 128 0.61 -9.45 9.65
CA PHE A 128 1.30 -9.69 8.39
C PHE A 128 2.80 -9.69 8.67
N VAL A 129 3.43 -10.86 8.57
CA VAL A 129 4.88 -11.01 8.74
C VAL A 129 5.49 -11.36 7.40
N SER A 130 6.51 -10.61 6.98
CA SER A 130 7.20 -10.90 5.73
C SER A 130 8.14 -12.10 5.84
N SER A 131 8.28 -12.87 4.76
CA SER A 131 9.22 -14.00 4.71
C SER A 131 10.69 -13.58 4.60
N GLY A 132 10.94 -12.30 4.35
CA GLY A 132 12.28 -11.71 4.39
C GLY A 132 12.20 -10.25 4.79
N ARG A 133 13.19 -9.46 4.40
CA ARG A 133 13.36 -8.07 4.86
C ARG A 133 12.41 -7.02 4.25
N SER A 134 11.39 -7.42 3.49
CA SER A 134 10.56 -6.45 2.76
C SER A 134 9.09 -6.82 2.79
N LEU A 135 8.26 -5.81 3.05
CA LEU A 135 6.81 -5.86 2.94
C LEU A 135 6.34 -4.67 2.11
N ARG A 136 5.49 -4.89 1.12
CA ARG A 136 4.87 -3.84 0.32
C ARG A 136 3.41 -3.68 0.69
N LEU A 137 3.00 -2.44 0.94
CA LEU A 137 1.60 -2.04 1.11
C LEU A 137 1.22 -1.11 -0.06
N ILE A 138 0.13 -1.41 -0.74
CA ILE A 138 -0.43 -0.56 -1.79
C ILE A 138 -1.84 -0.17 -1.37
N PHE A 139 -2.12 1.12 -1.30
CA PHE A 139 -3.48 1.65 -1.11
C PHE A 139 -3.95 2.27 -2.41
N ARG A 140 -5.14 1.87 -2.87
CA ARG A 140 -5.72 2.31 -4.14
C ARG A 140 -7.18 2.66 -3.95
N THR A 141 -7.59 3.81 -4.47
CA THR A 141 -8.98 4.26 -4.49
C THR A 141 -9.46 4.49 -5.92
N GLN A 142 -10.71 4.16 -6.20
CA GLN A 142 -11.28 4.32 -7.54
C GLN A 142 -11.79 5.74 -7.76
N PRO A 143 -11.65 6.29 -8.98
CA PRO A 143 -12.30 7.54 -9.37
C PRO A 143 -13.77 7.26 -9.71
N SER A 144 -14.61 6.89 -8.74
CA SER A 144 -16.03 6.64 -9.01
C SER A 144 -16.80 7.95 -9.19
N SER A 145 -17.61 8.03 -10.24
CA SER A 145 -18.43 9.20 -10.60
C SER A 145 -19.70 9.34 -9.76
N GLU A 146 -20.13 8.27 -9.07
CA GLU A 146 -21.25 8.34 -8.14
C GLU A 146 -20.82 8.99 -6.82
N ASN A 147 -21.45 10.12 -6.52
CA ASN A 147 -21.19 10.98 -5.37
C ASN A 147 -21.75 10.41 -4.04
N LYS A 148 -21.89 9.09 -3.89
CA LYS A 148 -22.73 8.52 -2.82
C LYS A 148 -22.01 8.08 -1.55
N THR A 149 -20.70 7.85 -1.56
CA THR A 149 -19.99 7.22 -0.41
C THR A 149 -18.57 7.74 -0.15
N ALA A 150 -18.06 8.62 -1.02
CA ALA A 150 -16.68 9.14 -0.99
C ALA A 150 -16.25 9.83 0.32
N HIS A 151 -17.21 10.30 1.11
CA HIS A 151 -16.99 11.20 2.23
C HIS A 151 -17.08 10.54 3.61
N LEU A 152 -17.16 9.21 3.69
CA LEU A 152 -17.39 8.52 4.96
C LEU A 152 -16.19 7.73 5.50
N HIS A 153 -15.26 7.31 4.64
CA HIS A 153 -14.26 6.32 5.02
C HIS A 153 -12.93 6.98 5.38
N LYS A 154 -12.46 6.76 6.60
CA LYS A 154 -11.25 7.38 7.15
C LYS A 154 -9.95 6.81 6.56
N GLY A 155 -10.02 5.60 6.00
CA GLY A 155 -8.86 4.87 5.49
C GLY A 155 -8.27 3.94 6.55
N PHE A 156 -6.95 3.96 6.76
CA PHE A 156 -6.32 3.02 7.68
C PHE A 156 -5.22 3.64 8.54
N LEU A 157 -5.00 3.02 9.70
CA LEU A 157 -3.82 3.16 10.55
C LEU A 157 -3.24 1.78 10.79
N ALA A 158 -2.02 1.57 10.31
CA ALA A 158 -1.23 0.37 10.55
C ALA A 158 -0.02 0.69 11.44
N LEU A 159 0.39 -0.31 12.22
CA LEU A 159 1.66 -0.31 12.93
C LEU A 159 2.59 -1.32 12.28
N TYR A 160 3.82 -0.90 12.02
CA TYR A 160 4.87 -1.77 11.49
C TYR A 160 6.11 -1.71 12.37
N GLN A 161 6.87 -2.80 12.38
CA GLN A 161 8.13 -2.93 13.13
C GLN A 161 8.99 -4.06 12.55
N THR A 162 10.24 -4.14 12.98
CA THR A 162 11.08 -5.32 12.75
C THR A 162 10.69 -6.43 13.72
N VAL A 163 10.84 -7.67 13.25
CA VAL A 163 10.83 -8.86 14.08
C VAL A 163 12.02 -9.71 13.67
N GLY A 164 12.73 -10.31 14.64
CA GLY A 164 13.85 -11.19 14.33
C GLY A 164 13.38 -12.36 13.46
N GLU A 165 14.16 -12.72 12.45
CA GLU A 165 13.91 -13.98 11.73
C GLU A 165 14.09 -15.13 12.74
N CYS A 166 13.05 -15.95 13.02
CA CYS A 166 13.30 -17.24 13.71
C CYS A 166 14.30 -17.98 12.78
N PRO A 167 15.50 -18.35 13.26
CA PRO A 167 16.40 -19.14 12.45
C PRO A 167 15.70 -20.44 12.04
N SER A 168 16.01 -20.95 10.84
CA SER A 168 15.49 -22.23 10.31
C SER A 168 15.81 -23.46 11.17
N TRP A 169 16.48 -23.27 12.31
CA TRP A 169 16.72 -24.23 13.37
C TRP A 169 15.96 -23.87 14.66
N GLY A 170 14.69 -23.48 14.53
CA GLY A 170 13.70 -23.57 15.60
C GLY A 170 13.80 -22.49 16.67
N CYS A 171 12.68 -21.82 16.91
CA CYS A 171 12.48 -21.09 18.15
C CYS A 171 12.45 -22.13 19.30
N ARG A 172 13.58 -22.32 19.99
CA ARG A 172 13.66 -23.13 21.22
C ARG A 172 12.88 -22.40 22.31
N GLU A 173 11.75 -22.96 22.67
CA GLU A 173 11.06 -22.69 23.92
C GLU A 173 12.05 -22.93 25.07
N GLY A 174 12.35 -21.88 25.83
CA GLY A 174 13.21 -21.96 27.02
C GLY A 174 14.66 -21.49 26.84
N ALA A 175 14.88 -20.22 26.48
CA ALA A 175 16.10 -19.51 26.88
C ALA A 175 15.79 -18.76 28.18
N SER A 176 16.08 -19.40 29.31
CA SER A 176 16.11 -18.77 30.62
C SER A 176 17.04 -17.55 30.61
N VAL A 177 16.52 -16.42 31.08
CA VAL A 177 17.27 -15.19 31.38
C VAL A 177 18.52 -15.54 32.21
N PRO A 178 19.74 -15.09 31.84
CA PRO A 178 20.90 -15.27 32.71
C PRO A 178 20.68 -14.44 33.98
N SER A 179 20.46 -15.14 35.10
CA SER A 179 20.47 -14.55 36.43
C SER A 179 21.85 -13.96 36.71
N HIS A 180 21.89 -12.64 36.92
CA HIS A 180 23.01 -11.91 37.48
C HIS A 180 23.44 -12.57 38.80
N ASP A 181 24.68 -13.06 38.87
CA ASP A 181 25.29 -13.59 40.09
C ASP A 181 25.97 -12.43 40.84
N PRO A 182 25.49 -11.99 42.03
CA PRO A 182 26.22 -11.05 42.84
C PRO A 182 27.27 -11.83 43.64
N GLY A 183 28.53 -11.68 43.21
CA GLY A 183 29.68 -12.30 43.83
C GLY A 183 29.69 -12.17 45.35
N ILE A 184 29.88 -13.32 46.02
CA ILE A 184 30.17 -13.40 47.44
C ILE A 184 31.68 -13.25 47.62
N PHE A 185 32.07 -12.09 48.14
CA PHE A 185 33.35 -11.87 48.80
C PHE A 185 33.10 -12.01 50.29
N LYS A 186 33.78 -12.94 50.97
CA LYS A 186 34.06 -12.85 52.41
C LYS A 186 35.20 -13.82 52.80
N PRO A 187 35.90 -13.51 53.91
CA PRO A 187 37.36 -13.47 54.05
C PRO A 187 38.06 -14.82 54.20
#